data_AF-A0A4Q8LEU8-F1
#
_entry.id   AF-A0A4Q8LEU8-F1
#
_cell.length_a   1.000
_cell.length_b   1.000
_cell.length_c   1.000
_cell.angle_alpha   90.00
_cell.angle_beta   90.00
_cell.angle_gamma   90.00
#
_symmetry.space_group_name_H-M   'P 1'
#
loop_
_entity.id
_entity.type
_entity.pdbx_description
1 polymer ?
#
loop_
_entity_poly.entity_id
_entity_poly.type
_entity_poly.pdbx_seq_one_letter_code
_entity_poly.pdbx_strand_id
1 'polypeptide(L)' 'MLFGQYGPTMTIEQLRDAYFPQATLKTMANKHSARLLPRRTGQVYDTRDVADWWDEQRQSKAG' A
#
# COMPACT_ATOMS: atom_id res chain seq x y z
N MET A 1 6.65 -2.08 11.76
CA MET A 1 7.65 -1.24 11.08
C MET A 1 7.91 -1.81 9.70
N LEU A 2 7.27 -1.30 8.64
CA LEU A 2 7.40 -1.83 7.27
C LEU A 2 8.81 -1.66 6.71
N PHE A 3 9.50 -0.59 7.10
CA PHE A 3 10.81 -0.22 6.56
C PHE A 3 11.90 -1.26 6.83
N GLY A 4 11.83 -1.96 7.98
CA GLY A 4 12.77 -3.04 8.32
C GLY A 4 12.52 -4.36 7.59
N GLN A 5 11.34 -4.53 6.99
CA GLN A 5 10.93 -5.78 6.33
C GLN A 5 10.99 -5.71 4.80
N TYR A 6 10.68 -4.54 4.22
CA TYR A 6 10.61 -4.36 2.77
C TYR A 6 11.69 -3.43 2.20
N GLY A 7 12.40 -2.67 3.05
CA GLY A 7 13.36 -1.65 2.61
C GLY A 7 12.69 -0.34 2.17
N PRO A 8 13.38 0.50 1.36
CA PRO A 8 12.87 1.82 0.98
C PRO A 8 11.66 1.78 0.05
N THR A 9 11.47 0.68 -0.68
CA THR A 9 10.35 0.50 -1.60
C THR A 9 9.71 -0.87 -1.43
N MET A 10 8.44 -1.01 -1.82
CA MET A 10 7.74 -2.29 -1.82
C MET A 10 6.95 -2.50 -3.11
N THR A 11 6.78 -3.75 -3.53
CA THR A 11 5.96 -4.12 -4.70
C THR A 11 4.48 -4.15 -4.36
N ILE A 12 3.63 -4.24 -5.38
CA ILE A 12 2.18 -4.42 -5.18
C ILE A 12 1.83 -5.73 -4.46
N GLU A 13 2.68 -6.76 -4.61
CA GLU A 13 2.53 -8.05 -3.92
C GLU A 13 2.85 -7.90 -2.43
N GLN A 14 3.94 -7.22 -2.09
CA GLN A 14 4.30 -6.95 -0.70
C GLN A 14 3.26 -6.04 -0.02
N LEU A 15 2.77 -5.02 -0.72
CA LEU A 15 1.68 -4.17 -0.24
C LEU A 15 0.39 -4.98 0.02
N ARG A 16 0.05 -5.89 -0.91
CA ARG A 16 -1.07 -6.82 -0.74
C ARG A 16 -0.86 -7.68 0.51
N ASP A 17 0.29 -8.30 0.65
CA ASP A 17 0.54 -9.22 1.77
C ASP A 17 0.51 -8.51 3.12
N ALA A 18 0.97 -7.26 3.18
CA ALA A 18 0.97 -6.46 4.40
C ALA A 18 -0.43 -5.96 4.82
N TYR A 19 -1.27 -5.55 3.86
CA TYR A 19 -2.51 -4.80 4.16
C TYR A 19 -3.79 -5.45 3.64
N PHE A 20 -3.69 -6.27 2.62
CA PHE A 20 -4.81 -6.91 1.93
C PHE A 20 -4.51 -8.38 1.64
N PRO A 21 -4.12 -9.21 2.63
CA PRO A 21 -3.63 -10.57 2.39
C PRO A 21 -4.68 -11.48 1.72
N GLN A 22 -5.96 -11.13 1.83
CA GLN A 22 -7.09 -11.85 1.21
C GLN A 22 -7.47 -11.31 -0.18
N ALA A 23 -6.87 -10.20 -0.63
CA ALA A 23 -7.18 -9.62 -1.93
C ALA A 23 -6.37 -10.29 -3.04
N THR A 24 -6.94 -10.41 -4.23
CA THR A 24 -6.18 -10.87 -5.40
C THR A 24 -5.33 -9.74 -5.99
N LEU A 25 -4.30 -10.08 -6.78
CA LEU A 25 -3.51 -9.05 -7.50
C LEU A 25 -4.36 -8.24 -8.48
N LYS A 26 -5.38 -8.84 -9.10
CA LYS A 26 -6.35 -8.13 -9.94
C LYS A 26 -7.13 -7.10 -9.12
N THR A 27 -7.55 -7.46 -7.91
CA THR A 27 -8.21 -6.53 -6.98
C THR A 27 -7.28 -5.37 -6.61
N MET A 28 -6.01 -5.65 -6.36
CA MET A 28 -5.02 -4.62 -6.08
C MET A 28 -4.79 -3.68 -7.27
N ALA A 29 -4.72 -4.21 -8.50
CA ALA A 29 -4.64 -3.41 -9.71
C ALA A 29 -5.87 -2.52 -9.89
N ASN A 30 -7.08 -3.04 -9.62
CA ASN A 30 -8.30 -2.24 -9.65
C ASN A 30 -8.28 -1.11 -8.61
N LYS A 31 -7.81 -1.39 -7.39
CA LYS A 31 -7.63 -0.38 -6.34
C LYS A 31 -6.62 0.69 -6.76
N HIS A 32 -5.53 0.30 -7.41
CA HIS A 32 -4.55 1.24 -7.96
C HIS A 32 -5.18 2.16 -9.00
N SER A 33 -5.88 1.60 -9.99
CA SER A 33 -6.58 2.36 -11.02
C SER A 33 -7.65 3.30 -10.45
N ALA A 34 -8.30 2.88 -9.36
CA ALA A 34 -9.27 3.69 -8.62
C ALA A 34 -8.63 4.74 -7.69
N ARG A 35 -7.29 4.86 -7.68
CA ARG A 35 -6.52 5.75 -6.77
C ARG A 35 -6.80 5.49 -5.27
N LEU A 36 -7.11 4.24 -4.94
CA LEU A 36 -7.34 3.77 -3.57
C LEU A 36 -6.07 3.23 -2.91
N LEU A 37 -4.94 3.25 -3.61
CA LEU A 37 -3.62 2.86 -3.11
C LEU A 37 -2.68 4.08 -3.12
N PRO A 38 -1.57 4.03 -2.37
CA PRO A 38 -0.54 5.07 -2.40
C PRO A 38 -0.04 5.31 -3.82
N ARG A 39 0.55 6.49 -4.04
CA ARG A 39 1.18 6.79 -5.32
C ARG A 39 2.35 5.83 -5.56
N ARG A 40 2.49 5.38 -6.81
CA ARG A 40 3.55 4.46 -7.21
C ARG A 40 4.65 5.22 -7.97
N THR A 41 5.90 4.90 -7.69
CA THR A 41 7.08 5.38 -8.41
C THR A 41 7.52 4.30 -9.39
N GLY A 42 7.14 4.46 -10.66
CA GLY A 42 7.38 3.45 -11.69
C GLY A 42 6.54 2.19 -11.42
N GLN A 43 7.18 1.11 -10.95
CA GLN A 43 6.57 -0.18 -10.63
C GLN A 43 6.50 -0.49 -9.12
N VAL A 44 7.06 0.36 -8.27
CA VAL A 44 7.17 0.15 -6.82
C VAL A 44 6.55 1.29 -6.03
N TYR A 45 6.14 1.02 -4.80
CA TYR A 45 5.65 2.01 -3.85
C TYR A 45 6.79 2.42 -2.92
N ASP A 46 6.85 3.71 -2.55
CA ASP A 46 7.74 4.12 -1.46
C ASP A 46 7.17 3.61 -0.13
N THR A 47 7.99 2.96 0.68
CA THR A 47 7.53 2.37 1.94
C THR A 47 7.05 3.42 2.95
N ARG A 48 7.56 4.65 2.87
CA ARG A 48 7.15 5.77 3.73
C ARG A 48 5.78 6.29 3.31
N ASP A 49 5.61 6.54 2.01
CA ASP A 49 4.31 6.96 1.46
C ASP A 49 3.20 5.95 1.76
N VAL A 50 3.52 4.64 1.75
CA VAL A 50 2.59 3.58 2.12
C VAL A 50 2.21 3.67 3.61
N ALA A 51 3.18 3.94 4.48
CA ALA A 51 2.91 4.08 5.92
C ALA A 51 2.02 5.30 6.20
N ASP A 52 2.37 6.45 5.62
CA ASP A 52 1.62 7.70 5.79
C ASP A 52 0.18 7.55 5.27
N TRP A 53 0.00 7.02 4.06
CA TRP A 53 -1.32 6.72 3.49
C TRP A 53 -2.16 5.81 4.39
N TRP A 54 -1.54 4.81 5.00
CA TRP A 54 -2.24 3.88 5.87
C TRP A 54 -2.69 4.53 7.18
N ASP A 55 -1.85 5.38 7.76
CA ASP A 55 -2.19 6.11 8.97
C ASP A 55 -3.32 7.12 8.71
N GLU A 56 -3.34 7.79 7.55
CA GLU A 56 -4.47 8.62 7.11
C GLU A 56 -5.78 7.84 6.99
N GLN A 57 -5.73 6.62 6.43
CA GLN A 57 -6.91 5.74 6.32
C GLN A 57 -7.46 5.36 7.69
N ARG A 58 -6.58 5.12 8.67
CA ARG A 58 -6.98 4.78 10.04
C ARG A 58 -7.60 5.97 10.77
N GLN A 59 -7.01 7.15 10.62
CA GLN A 59 -7.55 8.38 11.22
C GLN A 59 -8.91 8.74 10.62
N SER A 60 -9.08 8.58 9.30
CA SER A 60 -10.35 8.85 8.61
C SER A 60 -11.49 7.88 9.00
N LYS A 61 -11.19 6.71 9.57
CA LYS A 61 -12.19 5.77 10.07
C LYS A 61 -12.53 5.93 11.56
N ALA A 62 -11.79 6.78 12.27
CA ALA A 62 -11.95 7.00 13.70
C ALA A 62 -12.84 8.23 14.03
N GLY A 63 -13.35 8.94 13.01
CA GLY A 63 -14.32 10.03 13.14
C GLY A 63 -15.62 9.71 12.43
#